data_AF-A0A0G1MYS4-F1
#
_entry.id   AF-A0A0G1MYS4-F1
#
_cell.length_a   1.000
_cell.length_b   1.000
_cell.length_c   1.000
_cell.angle_alpha   90.00
_cell.angle_beta   90.00
_cell.angle_gamma   90.00
#
_symmetry.space_group_name_H-M   'P 1'
#
loop_
_entity.id
_entity.type
_entity.pdbx_description
1 polymer ?
#
loop_
_entity_poly.entity_id
_entity_poly.type
_entity_poly.pdbx_seq_one_letter_code
_entity_poly.pdbx_strand_id
1 'polypeptide(L)' 'MEKVVQKTTSKGQITLPKFWRGQFKTTHFVLEPKNDVMVIRPIFLNDQDNYRIIFNADRDNKGVGVSAKKLLKEIK' A
#
# COMPACT_ATOMS: atom_id res chain seq x y z
N MET A 1 -14.25 -19.91 13.35
CA MET A 1 -13.66 -19.89 11.99
C MET A 1 -12.98 -21.23 11.76
N GLU A 2 -13.31 -21.89 10.66
CA GLU A 2 -12.76 -23.22 10.34
C GLU A 2 -11.35 -23.09 9.74
N LYS A 3 -10.43 -23.96 10.14
CA LYS A 3 -9.06 -23.99 9.64
C LYS A 3 -9.05 -24.70 8.28
N VAL A 4 -8.52 -24.04 7.24
CA VAL A 4 -8.39 -24.63 5.90
C VAL A 4 -6.92 -24.96 5.64
N VAL A 5 -6.61 -26.24 5.48
CA VAL A 5 -5.29 -26.69 5.04
C VAL A 5 -5.28 -26.74 3.51
N GLN A 6 -4.27 -26.15 2.87
CA GLN A 6 -4.17 -26.11 1.42
C GLN A 6 -2.79 -26.57 0.95
N LYS A 7 -2.78 -27.29 -0.17
CA LYS A 7 -1.56 -27.63 -0.89
C LYS A 7 -1.14 -26.44 -1.76
N THR A 8 0.15 -26.17 -1.83
CA THR A 8 0.71 -25.17 -2.74
C THR A 8 0.58 -25.61 -4.21
N THR A 9 0.54 -24.65 -5.12
CA THR A 9 0.72 -24.93 -6.55
C THR A 9 2.15 -25.39 -6.83
N SER A 10 2.42 -25.88 -8.04
CA SER A 10 3.76 -26.26 -8.48
C SER A 10 4.77 -25.10 -8.45
N LYS A 11 4.29 -23.85 -8.44
CA LYS A 11 5.10 -22.64 -8.33
C LYS A 11 5.22 -22.12 -6.89
N GLY A 12 4.76 -22.87 -5.90
CA GLY A 12 4.81 -22.49 -4.49
C GLY A 12 3.77 -21.44 -4.07
N GLN A 13 2.70 -21.25 -4.84
CA GLN A 13 1.66 -20.27 -4.50
C GLN A 13 0.60 -20.89 -3.56
N ILE A 14 0.10 -20.09 -2.62
CA ILE A 14 -1.05 -20.44 -1.76
C ILE A 14 -2.28 -19.65 -2.18
N THR A 15 -3.46 -20.28 -2.14
CA THR A 15 -4.72 -19.62 -2.47
C THR A 15 -5.38 -19.09 -1.19
N LEU A 16 -5.71 -17.81 -1.15
CA LEU A 16 -6.43 -17.23 -0.01
C LEU A 16 -7.90 -17.69 -0.02
N PRO A 17 -8.46 -18.15 1.12
CA PRO A 17 -9.84 -18.62 1.18
C PRO A 17 -10.84 -17.57 0.68
N LYS A 18 -11.85 -18.00 -0.11
CA LYS A 18 -12.85 -17.11 -0.72
C LYS A 18 -13.56 -16.22 0.30
N PHE A 19 -13.94 -16.78 1.45
CA PHE A 19 -14.63 -16.04 2.50
C PHE A 19 -13.75 -14.93 3.09
N TRP A 20 -12.46 -15.17 3.25
CA TRP A 20 -11.53 -14.21 3.86
C TRP A 20 -11.20 -13.09 2.87
N ARG A 21 -10.81 -13.45 1.64
CA ARG A 21 -10.53 -12.44 0.59
C ARG A 21 -11.75 -11.60 0.25
N GLY A 22 -12.96 -12.16 0.37
CA GLY A 22 -14.22 -11.45 0.14
C GLY A 22 -14.52 -10.33 1.14
N GLN A 23 -13.82 -10.30 2.29
CA GLN A 23 -13.95 -9.23 3.28
C GLN A 23 -13.24 -7.95 2.85
N PHE A 24 -12.35 -8.02 1.86
CA PHE A 24 -11.51 -6.89 1.45
C PHE A 24 -11.70 -6.59 -0.03
N LYS A 25 -11.98 -5.32 -0.36
CA LYS A 25 -12.05 -4.84 -1.76
C LYS A 25 -10.67 -4.44 -2.26
N THR A 26 -9.71 -5.38 -2.26
CA THR A 26 -8.36 -5.15 -2.79
C THR A 26 -7.77 -6.41 -3.42
N THR A 27 -6.87 -6.19 -4.38
CA THR A 27 -6.02 -7.19 -5.00
C THR A 27 -4.57 -7.13 -4.51
N HIS A 28 -4.24 -6.18 -3.63
CA HIS A 28 -2.90 -5.95 -3.14
C HIS A 28 -2.78 -6.32 -1.66
N PHE A 29 -1.68 -6.98 -1.32
CA PHE A 29 -1.41 -7.48 0.03
C PHE A 29 0.06 -7.27 0.39
N VAL A 30 0.32 -6.90 1.64
CA VAL A 30 1.67 -6.99 2.23
C VAL A 30 1.87 -8.39 2.78
N LEU A 31 3.03 -8.97 2.50
CA LEU A 31 3.49 -10.21 3.11
C LEU A 31 4.68 -9.86 4.01
N GLU A 32 4.52 -10.10 5.31
CA GLU A 32 5.55 -9.84 6.31
C GLU A 32 5.95 -11.14 7.00
N PRO A 33 7.20 -11.60 6.88
CA PRO A 33 7.70 -12.70 7.69
C PRO A 33 7.85 -12.23 9.14
N LYS A 34 7.31 -13.00 10.08
CA LYS A 34 7.45 -12.78 11.52
C LYS A 34 7.75 -14.12 12.20
N ASN A 35 9.00 -14.33 12.59
CA ASN A 35 9.48 -15.62 13.10
C ASN A 35 9.15 -16.73 12.08
N ASP A 36 8.47 -17.79 12.51
CA ASP A 36 8.10 -18.95 11.68
C ASP A 36 6.74 -18.78 10.97
N VAL A 37 6.16 -17.57 10.97
CA VAL A 37 4.87 -17.31 10.32
C VAL A 37 4.97 -16.21 9.26
N MET A 38 4.20 -16.36 8.19
CA MET A 38 3.97 -15.31 7.20
C MET A 38 2.67 -14.57 7.55
N VAL A 39 2.75 -13.29 7.83
CA VAL A 39 1.59 -12.44 8.09
C VAL A 39 1.17 -11.78 6.77
N ILE A 40 -0.10 -11.95 6.40
CA ILE A 40 -0.67 -11.39 5.18
C ILE A 40 -1.67 -10.30 5.55
N ARG A 41 -1.48 -9.08 5.04
CA ARG A 41 -2.40 -7.95 5.28
C ARG A 41 -2.88 -7.34 3.96
N PRO A 42 -4.20 -7.07 3.78
CA PRO A 42 -4.69 -6.33 2.63
C PRO A 42 -4.20 -4.88 2.67
N ILE A 43 -3.88 -4.32 1.50
CA ILE A 43 -3.62 -2.87 1.36
C ILE A 43 -4.67 -2.25 0.46
N PHE A 44 -5.13 -1.05 0.82
CA PHE A 44 -6.08 -0.30 0.01
C PHE A 44 -5.29 0.80 -0.71
N LEU A 45 -4.95 0.58 -1.98
CA LEU A 45 -4.18 1.53 -2.79
C LEU A 45 -4.97 2.80 -3.17
N ASN A 46 -6.05 3.12 -2.46
CA ASN A 46 -6.71 4.42 -2.52
C ASN A 46 -5.98 5.47 -1.65
N ASP A 47 -4.68 5.29 -1.39
CA ASP A 47 -3.81 6.23 -0.69
C ASP A 47 -3.47 7.48 -1.52
N GLN A 48 -4.44 8.06 -2.23
CA GLN A 48 -4.44 9.52 -2.39
C GLN A 48 -4.78 10.21 -1.06
N ASP A 49 -5.44 9.51 -0.13
CA ASP A 49 -5.92 10.10 1.13
C ASP A 49 -4.84 10.28 2.20
N ASN A 50 -3.65 9.66 2.07
CA ASN A 50 -2.55 9.82 3.05
C ASN A 50 -1.42 10.75 2.59
N TYR A 51 -1.47 11.26 1.35
CA TYR A 51 -0.54 12.31 0.91
C TYR A 51 -1.22 13.66 1.01
N ARG A 52 -0.83 14.46 2.01
CA ARG A 52 -1.16 15.89 2.00
C ARG A 52 -0.28 16.57 0.95
N ILE A 53 -0.88 17.03 -0.14
CA ILE A 53 -0.21 17.91 -1.10
C ILE A 53 0.11 19.22 -0.38
N ILE A 54 1.34 19.32 0.15
CA ILE A 54 1.85 20.51 0.84
C ILE A 54 2.19 21.65 -0.13
N PHE A 55 2.48 21.32 -1.40
CA PHE A 55 2.81 22.28 -2.44
C PHE A 55 2.38 21.76 -3.82
N ASN A 56 1.70 22.61 -4.59
CA ASN A 56 1.34 22.38 -5.98
C ASN A 56 1.78 23.60 -6.80
N ALA A 57 2.65 23.43 -7.79
CA ALA A 57 3.24 24.55 -8.54
C ALA A 57 2.18 25.38 -9.30
N ASP A 58 1.14 24.74 -9.83
CA ASP A 58 0.07 25.42 -10.55
C ASP A 58 -0.77 26.28 -9.58
N ARG A 59 -1.10 25.74 -8.41
CA ARG A 59 -1.87 26.43 -7.36
C ARG A 59 -1.07 27.52 -6.63
N ASP A 60 0.16 27.18 -6.24
CA ASP A 60 0.93 27.93 -5.23
C ASP A 60 2.06 28.75 -5.87
N ASN A 61 2.40 28.54 -7.15
CA ASN A 61 3.49 29.25 -7.82
C ASN A 61 3.19 29.58 -9.31
N LYS A 62 1.93 29.67 -9.71
CA LYS A 62 1.50 30.04 -11.08
C LYS A 62 2.14 29.17 -12.18
N GLY A 63 2.37 27.89 -11.89
CA GLY A 63 3.02 26.95 -12.82
C GLY A 63 4.53 27.14 -12.96
N VAL A 64 5.14 28.04 -12.18
CA VAL A 64 6.59 28.25 -12.19
C VAL A 64 7.25 27.20 -11.29
N GLY A 65 8.33 26.59 -11.75
CA GLY A 65 9.12 25.68 -10.92
C GLY A 65 9.77 26.41 -9.74
N VAL A 66 9.94 25.73 -8.60
CA VAL A 66 10.70 26.25 -7.47
C VAL A 66 12.04 25.49 -7.36
N SER A 67 13.12 26.19 -7.00
CA SER A 67 14.40 25.52 -6.80
C SER A 67 14.38 24.65 -5.55
N ALA A 68 15.03 23.48 -5.60
CA ALA A 68 15.06 22.53 -4.48
C ALA A 68 15.56 23.18 -3.17
N LYS A 69 16.56 24.08 -3.26
CA LYS A 69 17.07 24.84 -2.10
C LYS A 69 16.00 25.71 -1.45
N LYS A 70 15.14 26.35 -2.25
CA LYS A 70 14.05 27.20 -1.76
C LYS A 70 12.94 26.35 -1.15
N LEU A 71 12.58 25.24 -1.79
CA LEU A 71 11.58 24.31 -1.27
C LEU A 71 11.97 23.74 0.11
N LEU A 72 13.24 23.36 0.27
CA LEU A 72 13.77 22.82 1.54
C LEU A 72 13.75 23.84 2.70
N LYS A 73 13.73 25.15 2.40
CA LYS A 73 13.65 26.19 3.42
C LYS A 73 12.24 26.32 4.01
N GLU A 74 11.22 26.08 3.19
CA GLU A 74 9.80 26.23 3.57
C GLU A 74 9.22 24.96 4.22
N ILE A 75 9.87 23.80 4.07
CA ILE A 75 9.44 22.51 4.65
C ILE A 75 10.06 22.26 6.05
N LYS A 76 10.95 23.14 6.52
CA LYS A 76 11.66 22.99 7.80
C LYS A 76 10.92 23.60 8.98
#